data_AF-A0A9P6VTC7-F1
#
_entry.id   AF-A0A9P6VTC7-F1
#
_cell.length_a   1.000
_cell.length_b   1.000
_cell.length_c   1.000
_cell.angle_alpha   90.00
_cell.angle_beta   90.00
_cell.angle_gamma   90.00
#
_symmetry.space_group_name_H-M   'P 1'
#
loop_
_entity.id
_entity.type
_entity.pdbx_description
1 polymer ?
#
loop_
_entity_poly.entity_id
_entity_poly.type
_entity_poly.pdbx_seq_one_letter_code
_entity_poly.pdbx_strand_id
1 'polypeptide(L)'
;MMTSGLPFCSIQTQRYGDVQACHAMFGSLRIRWNPLRPSAVRTFSTAPPIRAAGSTASAIPVPPPLPRLETQQDMQQAREWIARFEKVRTDAWPKSVVETSFARSSGAGGQHVNRTMSKAIIRFPLPSAHFIPPYCVPHLRRTPHFAASPPSLLISASTHRTQYTNLAECLDKLKAVILDAARRDLVGDTTAEQKSRVKGLVAKENAKMERVKKHRKDVKGGRGKVSF
;
A
#
# COMPACT_ATOMS: atom_id res chain seq x y z
N MET A 1 -33.99 -39.42 -27.69
CA MET A 1 -34.57 -40.09 -26.49
C MET A 1 -33.60 -41.18 -26.07
N MET A 2 -32.90 -40.99 -24.96
CA MET A 2 -32.43 -42.05 -24.04
C MET A 2 -31.56 -41.39 -22.96
N THR A 3 -32.01 -41.58 -21.73
CA THR A 3 -31.63 -40.92 -20.48
C THR A 3 -30.66 -41.78 -19.68
N SER A 4 -30.12 -41.18 -18.60
CA SER A 4 -29.53 -41.80 -17.39
C SER A 4 -28.08 -42.31 -17.51
N GLY A 5 -27.20 -42.16 -16.51
CA GLY A 5 -27.34 -41.63 -15.16
C GLY A 5 -25.98 -41.62 -14.44
N LEU A 6 -25.77 -40.63 -13.57
CA LEU A 6 -24.62 -40.52 -12.66
C LEU A 6 -24.85 -41.42 -11.42
N PRO A 7 -23.82 -42.07 -10.86
CA PRO A 7 -23.92 -42.65 -9.53
C PRO A 7 -23.50 -41.64 -8.45
N PHE A 8 -24.47 -41.34 -7.59
CA PHE A 8 -24.35 -40.65 -6.32
C PHE A 8 -23.80 -41.65 -5.28
N CYS A 9 -22.62 -41.41 -4.70
CA CYS A 9 -22.09 -42.21 -3.60
C CYS A 9 -22.23 -41.43 -2.29
N SER A 10 -23.36 -41.63 -1.62
CA SER A 10 -23.49 -41.41 -0.17
C SER A 10 -22.87 -42.59 0.57
N ILE A 11 -22.24 -42.39 1.72
CA ILE A 11 -22.45 -43.19 2.96
C ILE A 11 -21.50 -42.74 4.08
N GLN A 12 -22.15 -42.26 5.15
CA GLN A 12 -21.96 -42.51 6.60
C GLN A 12 -20.61 -42.30 7.29
N THR A 13 -20.62 -41.26 8.13
CA THR A 13 -20.45 -41.28 9.60
C THR A 13 -19.94 -42.58 10.26
N GLN A 14 -18.75 -42.52 10.86
CA GLN A 14 -18.32 -43.36 12.00
C GLN A 14 -17.93 -42.42 13.14
N ARG A 15 -18.74 -42.33 14.20
CA ARG A 15 -18.79 -43.15 15.44
C ARG A 15 -17.59 -42.95 16.38
N TYR A 16 -17.91 -42.25 17.47
CA TYR A 16 -17.21 -42.16 18.75
C TYR A 16 -16.84 -43.52 19.33
N GLY A 17 -15.70 -43.57 20.04
CA GLY A 17 -15.30 -44.66 20.92
C GLY A 17 -14.33 -44.17 22.00
N ASP A 18 -14.87 -43.96 23.20
CA ASP A 18 -14.17 -43.88 24.49
C ASP A 18 -13.41 -45.19 24.81
N VAL A 19 -12.21 -45.10 25.40
CA VAL A 19 -11.78 -46.00 26.50
C VAL A 19 -10.81 -45.28 27.45
N GLN A 20 -11.35 -44.96 28.63
CA GLN A 20 -10.81 -45.02 29.99
C GLN A 20 -9.32 -45.36 30.26
N ALA A 21 -8.81 -44.56 31.20
CA ALA A 21 -8.11 -44.93 32.44
C ALA A 21 -6.62 -45.33 32.39
N CYS A 22 -5.79 -44.50 33.04
CA CYS A 22 -4.81 -44.94 34.03
C CYS A 22 -4.67 -43.85 35.11
N HIS A 23 -4.98 -44.23 36.34
CA HIS A 23 -4.94 -43.41 37.55
C HIS A 23 -3.78 -43.90 38.43
N ALA A 24 -3.23 -42.95 39.19
CA ALA A 24 -2.37 -43.12 40.36
C ALA A 24 -0.91 -43.54 40.15
N MET A 25 0.02 -42.72 40.65
CA MET A 25 0.69 -43.00 41.94
C MET A 25 1.40 -41.74 42.48
N PHE A 26 0.99 -41.40 43.70
CA PHE A 26 1.61 -40.70 44.82
C PHE A 26 3.04 -40.15 44.74
N GLY A 27 3.19 -38.93 45.30
CA GLY A 27 4.47 -38.37 45.73
C GLY A 27 4.28 -37.06 46.51
N SER A 28 3.67 -37.14 47.69
CA SER A 28 3.55 -36.01 48.62
C SER A 28 4.90 -35.75 49.30
N LEU A 29 5.51 -34.59 49.03
CA LEU A 29 6.59 -34.06 49.86
C LEU A 29 6.19 -32.69 50.40
N ARG A 30 5.72 -32.68 51.65
CA ARG A 30 5.59 -31.50 52.50
C ARG A 30 6.98 -30.94 52.76
N ILE A 31 7.31 -29.79 52.19
CA ILE A 31 8.44 -28.98 52.63
C ILE A 31 7.91 -27.71 53.29
N ARG A 32 8.43 -27.53 54.50
CA ARG A 32 8.08 -26.55 55.53
C ARG A 32 8.38 -25.12 55.07
N TRP A 33 7.39 -24.25 55.15
CA TRP A 33 7.53 -22.80 55.02
C TRP A 33 8.32 -22.22 56.20
N ASN A 34 9.37 -21.45 55.92
CA ASN A 34 10.11 -20.64 56.89
C ASN A 34 10.08 -19.17 56.44
N PRO A 35 9.43 -18.25 57.16
CA PRO A 35 9.44 -16.83 56.82
C PRO A 35 10.66 -16.16 57.46
N LEU A 36 11.69 -15.89 56.65
CA LEU A 36 12.82 -15.06 57.07
C LEU A 36 12.86 -13.73 56.30
N ARG A 37 12.68 -12.66 57.08
CA ARG A 37 13.14 -11.26 56.95
C ARG A 37 12.91 -10.50 55.62
N PRO A 38 12.29 -9.30 55.67
CA PRO A 38 12.28 -8.38 54.54
C PRO A 38 13.68 -7.75 54.36
N SER A 39 14.34 -8.08 53.25
CA SER A 39 15.53 -7.37 52.79
C SER A 39 15.12 -6.15 51.96
N ALA A 40 15.90 -5.09 52.13
CA ALA A 40 15.64 -3.73 51.67
C ALA A 40 15.29 -3.62 50.19
N VAL A 41 14.28 -2.78 49.94
CA VAL A 41 13.84 -2.30 48.64
C VAL A 41 15.01 -1.59 47.95
N ARG A 42 15.62 -2.21 46.95
CA ARG A 42 16.39 -1.50 45.92
C ARG A 42 15.41 -1.09 44.83
N THR A 43 15.01 0.17 44.84
CA THR A 43 14.34 0.80 43.71
C THR A 43 15.30 0.81 42.53
N PHE A 44 15.18 -0.15 41.63
CA PHE A 44 15.80 -0.05 40.32
C PHE A 44 15.08 1.07 39.56
N SER A 45 15.76 2.21 39.44
CA SER A 45 15.38 3.30 38.56
C SER A 45 15.21 2.72 37.15
N THR A 46 13.97 2.61 36.71
CA THR A 46 13.66 2.18 35.35
C THR A 46 13.98 3.36 34.45
N ALA A 47 15.19 3.37 33.89
CA ALA A 47 15.52 4.27 32.80
C ALA A 47 14.47 4.05 31.69
N PRO A 48 13.86 5.12 31.15
CA PRO A 48 12.94 4.97 30.03
C PRO A 48 13.70 4.27 28.88
N PRO A 49 13.06 3.36 28.13
CA PRO A 49 13.69 2.81 26.95
C PRO A 49 14.00 3.98 26.03
N ILE A 50 15.30 4.25 25.86
CA ILE A 50 15.80 5.14 24.83
C ILE A 50 15.22 4.57 23.54
N ARG A 51 14.27 5.30 22.94
CA ARG A 51 13.81 5.00 21.59
C ARG A 51 15.06 5.03 20.73
N ALA A 52 15.58 3.85 20.40
CA ALA A 52 16.55 3.68 19.36
C ALA A 52 15.84 4.11 18.07
N ALA A 53 15.91 5.41 17.76
CA ALA A 53 15.81 5.89 16.39
C ALA A 53 17.08 5.40 15.70
N GLY A 54 17.15 4.09 15.47
CA GLY A 54 18.07 3.48 14.55
C GLY A 54 17.72 4.04 13.19
N SER A 55 18.42 5.10 12.79
CA SER A 55 18.53 5.55 11.42
C SER A 55 19.21 4.43 10.65
N THR A 56 18.45 3.38 10.33
CA THR A 56 18.85 2.46 9.27
C THR A 56 18.75 3.25 7.99
N ALA A 57 19.90 3.55 7.40
CA ALA A 57 20.04 4.22 6.12
C ALA A 57 19.39 3.37 5.02
N SER A 58 18.07 3.31 4.96
CA SER A 58 17.36 2.81 3.80
C SER A 58 17.50 3.88 2.72
N ALA A 59 18.12 3.53 1.60
CA ALA A 59 18.24 4.42 0.44
C ALA A 59 16.86 4.90 -0.07
N ILE A 60 15.79 4.22 0.31
CA ILE A 60 14.42 4.51 -0.06
C ILE A 60 13.76 5.39 1.02
N PRO A 61 13.08 6.50 0.65
CA PRO A 61 12.39 7.36 1.60
C PRO A 61 11.22 6.65 2.28
N VAL A 62 11.04 6.93 3.57
CA VAL A 62 9.89 6.47 4.34
C VAL A 62 8.60 7.07 3.75
N PRO A 63 7.58 6.24 3.42
CA PRO A 63 6.35 6.73 2.84
C PRO A 63 5.47 7.41 3.89
N PRO A 64 4.70 8.44 3.51
CA PRO A 64 3.67 8.97 4.38
C PRO A 64 2.55 7.91 4.55
N PRO A 65 2.05 7.67 5.77
CA PRO A 65 1.03 6.65 6.06
C PRO A 65 -0.38 7.14 5.66
N LEU A 66 -0.55 7.52 4.39
CA LEU A 66 -1.79 8.09 3.86
C LEU A 66 -2.58 7.04 3.07
N PRO A 67 -3.78 6.65 3.53
CA PRO A 67 -4.61 5.68 2.81
C PRO A 67 -5.27 6.29 1.56
N ARG A 68 -5.52 7.61 1.56
CA ARG A 68 -6.17 8.35 0.47
C ARG A 68 -5.70 9.80 0.50
N LEU A 69 -5.75 10.50 -0.65
CA LEU A 69 -5.37 11.91 -0.78
C LEU A 69 -6.63 12.80 -0.82
N GLU A 70 -7.04 13.33 0.33
CA GLU A 70 -8.24 14.16 0.43
C GLU A 70 -7.90 15.63 0.64
N THR A 71 -6.89 15.92 1.47
CA THR A 71 -6.50 17.28 1.85
C THR A 71 -5.34 17.79 1.00
N GLN A 72 -5.22 19.11 0.86
CA GLN A 72 -4.07 19.74 0.20
C GLN A 72 -2.73 19.38 0.89
N GLN A 73 -2.73 19.20 2.21
CA GLN A 73 -1.56 18.76 2.97
C GLN A 73 -1.15 17.33 2.59
N ASP A 74 -2.10 16.42 2.40
CA ASP A 74 -1.85 15.04 1.96
C ASP A 74 -1.19 15.04 0.57
N MET A 75 -1.69 15.88 -0.34
CA MET A 75 -1.12 16.05 -1.68
C MET A 75 0.30 16.62 -1.64
N GLN A 76 0.59 17.56 -0.73
CA GLN A 76 1.94 18.09 -0.53
C GLN A 76 2.90 17.00 -0.03
N GLN A 77 2.50 16.24 0.99
CA GLN A 77 3.30 15.12 1.52
C GLN A 77 3.56 14.05 0.44
N ALA A 78 2.55 13.71 -0.36
CA ALA A 78 2.70 12.79 -1.47
C ALA A 78 3.68 13.32 -2.53
N ARG A 79 3.60 14.61 -2.90
CA ARG A 79 4.56 15.24 -3.83
C ARG A 79 5.98 15.27 -3.29
N GLU A 80 6.17 15.60 -2.02
CA GLU A 80 7.47 15.56 -1.37
C GLU A 80 8.06 14.16 -1.38
N TRP A 81 7.25 13.14 -1.08
CA TRP A 81 7.68 11.75 -1.16
C TRP A 81 8.09 11.37 -2.58
N ILE A 82 7.28 11.72 -3.60
CA ILE A 82 7.60 11.47 -5.01
C ILE A 82 8.92 12.15 -5.39
N ALA A 83 9.11 13.42 -5.03
CA ALA A 83 10.32 14.17 -5.32
C ALA A 83 11.57 13.56 -4.66
N ARG A 84 11.42 12.97 -3.47
CA ARG A 84 12.49 12.22 -2.80
C ARG A 84 12.74 10.88 -3.51
N PHE A 85 11.69 10.12 -3.81
CA PHE A 85 11.77 8.80 -4.43
C PHE A 85 12.37 8.86 -5.84
N GLU A 86 12.06 9.91 -6.60
CA GLU A 86 12.62 10.15 -7.93
C GLU A 86 14.15 10.34 -7.91
N LYS A 87 14.69 10.94 -6.84
CA LYS A 87 16.15 11.13 -6.66
C LYS A 87 16.88 9.85 -6.25
N VAL A 88 16.17 8.85 -5.73
CA VAL A 88 16.79 7.58 -5.31
C VAL A 88 17.27 6.82 -6.54
N ARG A 89 18.55 6.44 -6.54
CA ARG A 89 19.12 5.55 -7.56
C ARG A 89 18.63 4.12 -7.36
N THR A 90 18.29 3.46 -8.45
CA THR A 90 17.85 2.06 -8.47
C THR A 90 18.95 1.10 -8.01
N ASP A 91 20.22 1.42 -8.28
CA ASP A 91 21.39 0.66 -7.79
C ASP A 91 21.47 0.57 -6.25
N ALA A 92 20.93 1.56 -5.55
CA ALA A 92 21.00 1.66 -4.10
C ALA A 92 19.86 0.90 -3.39
N TRP A 93 18.94 0.28 -4.14
CA TRP A 93 17.81 -0.42 -3.55
C TRP A 93 18.27 -1.71 -2.87
N PRO A 94 17.74 -2.03 -1.67
CA PRO A 94 18.08 -3.28 -1.02
C PRO A 94 17.61 -4.45 -1.88
N LYS A 95 18.49 -5.41 -2.14
CA LYS A 95 18.18 -6.61 -2.95
C LYS A 95 17.08 -7.47 -2.33
N SER A 96 16.84 -7.37 -1.03
CA SER A 96 15.77 -8.09 -0.32
C SER A 96 14.36 -7.59 -0.66
N VAL A 97 14.24 -6.40 -1.26
CA VAL A 97 12.95 -5.81 -1.61
C VAL A 97 12.31 -6.50 -2.82
N VAL A 98 13.12 -7.11 -3.67
CA VAL A 98 12.71 -7.61 -4.97
C VAL A 98 13.25 -9.02 -5.18
N GLU A 99 12.38 -9.93 -5.59
CA GLU A 99 12.78 -11.26 -6.05
C GLU A 99 13.23 -11.16 -7.51
N THR A 100 14.49 -11.53 -7.76
CA THR A 100 15.08 -11.51 -9.11
C THR A 100 15.16 -12.93 -9.65
N SER A 101 14.70 -13.12 -10.88
CA SER A 101 14.78 -14.39 -11.62
C SER A 101 15.30 -14.13 -13.02
N PHE A 102 16.03 -15.08 -13.59
CA PHE A 102 16.54 -15.00 -14.95
C PHE A 102 15.91 -16.07 -15.83
N ALA A 103 15.71 -15.74 -17.10
CA ALA A 103 15.13 -16.62 -18.10
C ALA A 103 15.85 -16.46 -19.45
N ARG A 104 15.56 -17.35 -20.39
CA ARG A 104 15.99 -17.19 -21.78
C ARG A 104 15.17 -16.08 -22.44
N SER A 105 15.79 -15.31 -23.32
CA SER A 105 15.06 -14.38 -24.17
C SER A 105 14.25 -15.16 -25.22
N SER A 106 13.10 -14.62 -25.62
CA SER A 106 12.20 -15.24 -26.60
C SER A 106 12.46 -14.76 -28.04
N GLY A 107 13.65 -14.22 -28.31
CA GLY A 107 14.01 -13.60 -29.60
C GLY A 107 14.39 -14.60 -30.69
N ALA A 108 14.67 -14.09 -31.89
CA ALA A 108 15.09 -14.90 -33.05
C ALA A 108 16.27 -15.82 -32.70
N GLY A 109 16.13 -17.11 -33.06
CA GLY A 109 16.98 -18.19 -32.60
C GLY A 109 18.45 -18.03 -33.00
N GLY A 110 19.33 -18.29 -32.04
CA GLY A 110 20.78 -18.30 -32.22
C GLY A 110 21.47 -18.92 -31.01
N GLN A 111 22.77 -19.23 -31.13
CA GLN A 111 23.55 -19.89 -30.07
C GLN A 111 23.45 -19.14 -28.73
N HIS A 112 23.47 -17.80 -28.76
CA HIS A 112 23.37 -16.97 -27.57
C HIS A 112 22.00 -17.07 -26.87
N VAL A 113 20.90 -16.98 -27.62
CA VAL A 113 19.51 -17.06 -27.09
C VAL A 113 19.25 -18.44 -26.46
N ASN A 114 19.86 -19.48 -27.03
CA ASN A 114 19.63 -20.84 -26.57
C ASN A 114 20.40 -21.22 -25.31
N ARG A 115 21.59 -20.64 -25.11
CA ARG A 115 22.48 -21.01 -24.01
C ARG A 115 22.42 -20.07 -22.82
N THR A 116 22.14 -18.78 -23.05
CA THR A 116 22.30 -17.74 -22.04
C THR A 116 20.96 -17.25 -21.50
N MET A 117 20.82 -17.27 -20.17
CA MET A 117 19.68 -16.71 -19.43
C MET A 117 19.81 -15.19 -19.34
N SER A 118 19.69 -14.48 -20.46
CA SER A 118 19.90 -13.02 -20.47
C SER A 118 18.68 -12.22 -20.03
N LYS A 119 17.45 -12.76 -20.13
CA LYS A 119 16.23 -12.05 -19.74
C LYS A 119 16.16 -11.95 -18.22
N ALA A 120 16.00 -10.73 -17.71
CA ALA A 120 15.77 -10.48 -16.30
C ALA A 120 14.27 -10.35 -16.04
N ILE A 121 13.81 -10.93 -14.94
CA ILE A 121 12.45 -10.85 -14.44
C ILE A 121 12.53 -10.44 -12.98
N ILE A 122 11.79 -9.40 -12.66
CA ILE A 122 11.65 -8.85 -11.32
C ILE A 122 10.23 -9.13 -10.84
N ARG A 123 10.14 -9.77 -9.68
CA ARG A 123 8.89 -9.98 -8.96
C ARG A 123 8.94 -9.15 -7.69
N PHE A 124 8.03 -8.19 -7.61
CA PHE A 124 7.91 -7.29 -6.48
C PHE A 124 6.62 -7.60 -5.70
N PRO A 125 6.70 -8.23 -4.51
CA PRO A 125 5.52 -8.55 -3.72
C PRO A 125 4.88 -7.29 -3.12
N LEU A 126 3.62 -7.00 -3.48
CA LEU A 126 2.90 -5.83 -2.95
C LEU A 126 2.74 -5.85 -1.42
N PRO A 127 2.48 -7.00 -0.75
CA PRO A 127 2.35 -7.03 0.72
C PRO A 127 3.63 -6.63 1.46
N SER A 128 4.80 -6.85 0.85
CA SER A 128 6.10 -6.52 1.46
C SER A 128 6.54 -5.08 1.19
N ALA A 129 5.71 -4.29 0.52
CA ALA A 129 6.02 -2.94 0.05
C ALA A 129 5.93 -1.86 1.15
N HIS A 130 6.71 -2.01 2.22
CA HIS A 130 6.71 -1.09 3.36
C HIS A 130 7.10 0.35 3.01
N PHE A 131 7.79 0.55 1.89
CA PHE A 131 8.27 1.86 1.44
C PHE A 131 7.33 2.53 0.41
N ILE A 132 6.23 1.87 0.02
CA ILE A 132 5.25 2.43 -0.92
C ILE A 132 4.08 3.01 -0.13
N PRO A 133 3.61 4.22 -0.45
CA PRO A 133 2.43 4.79 0.18
C PRO A 133 1.17 3.93 -0.06
N PRO A 134 0.28 3.79 0.95
CA PRO A 134 -0.89 2.92 0.83
C PRO A 134 -1.85 3.34 -0.28
N TYR A 135 -2.00 4.65 -0.52
CA TYR A 135 -2.87 5.17 -1.60
C TYR A 135 -2.42 4.73 -3.01
N CYS A 136 -1.15 4.38 -3.21
CA CYS A 136 -0.64 3.92 -4.51
C CYS A 136 -1.05 2.47 -4.84
N VAL A 137 -1.29 1.65 -3.81
CA VAL A 137 -1.49 0.19 -3.94
C VAL A 137 -2.68 -0.16 -4.87
N PRO A 138 -3.85 0.50 -4.78
CA PRO A 138 -4.96 0.25 -5.71
C PRO A 138 -4.60 0.54 -7.17
N HIS A 139 -3.78 1.56 -7.44
CA HIS A 139 -3.35 1.89 -8.81
C HIS A 139 -2.36 0.88 -9.35
N LEU A 140 -1.42 0.43 -8.51
CA LEU A 140 -0.49 -0.64 -8.87
C LEU A 140 -1.22 -1.93 -9.26
N ARG A 141 -2.32 -2.26 -8.60
CA ARG A 141 -3.17 -3.42 -8.93
C ARG A 141 -3.87 -3.30 -10.29
N ARG A 142 -4.07 -2.08 -10.81
CA ARG A 142 -4.68 -1.82 -12.12
C ARG A 142 -3.66 -1.81 -13.26
N THR A 143 -2.36 -1.88 -12.95
CA THR A 143 -1.32 -1.90 -13.99
C THR A 143 -1.28 -3.25 -14.70
N PRO A 144 -0.86 -3.28 -15.98
CA PRO A 144 -0.73 -4.54 -16.73
C PRO A 144 0.37 -5.46 -16.17
N HIS A 145 1.24 -4.93 -15.30
CA HIS A 145 2.32 -5.67 -14.65
C HIS A 145 1.85 -6.43 -13.40
N PHE A 146 0.59 -6.25 -12.97
CA PHE A 146 0.09 -6.89 -11.76
C PHE A 146 -0.25 -8.38 -11.99
N ALA A 147 0.25 -9.22 -11.10
CA ALA A 147 -0.11 -10.62 -10.98
C ALA A 147 -0.90 -10.83 -9.67
N ALA A 148 -2.04 -11.51 -9.75
CA ALA A 148 -2.98 -11.62 -8.64
C ALA A 148 -2.57 -12.64 -7.56
N SER A 149 -1.89 -13.74 -7.94
CA SER A 149 -1.59 -14.84 -7.03
C SER A 149 -0.12 -15.30 -7.16
N PRO A 150 0.73 -15.08 -6.14
CA PRO A 150 0.58 -14.07 -5.07
C PRO A 150 0.51 -12.65 -5.63
N PRO A 151 -0.09 -11.67 -4.90
CA PRO A 151 -0.19 -10.28 -5.34
C PRO A 151 1.19 -9.64 -5.49
N SER A 152 1.65 -9.47 -6.72
CA SER A 152 2.98 -8.96 -7.05
C SER A 152 2.99 -8.17 -8.35
N LEU A 153 3.95 -7.26 -8.52
CA LEU A 153 4.27 -6.69 -9.83
C LEU A 153 5.34 -7.56 -10.49
N LEU A 154 5.08 -7.97 -11.73
CA LEU A 154 6.01 -8.73 -12.55
C LEU A 154 6.47 -7.87 -13.72
N ILE A 155 7.76 -7.55 -13.73
CA ILE A 155 8.38 -6.70 -14.74
C ILE A 155 9.53 -7.48 -15.35
N SER A 156 9.68 -7.42 -16.67
CA SER A 156 10.76 -8.12 -17.35
C SER A 156 11.40 -7.26 -18.45
N ALA A 157 12.67 -7.52 -18.71
CA ALA A 157 13.44 -6.88 -19.76
C ALA A 157 14.41 -7.89 -20.39
N SER A 158 14.57 -7.79 -21.69
CA SER A 158 15.45 -8.65 -22.49
C SER A 158 16.07 -7.88 -23.66
N THR A 159 16.25 -6.57 -23.49
CA THR A 159 16.72 -5.65 -24.53
C THR A 159 18.21 -5.83 -24.80
N HIS A 160 18.99 -6.10 -23.74
CA HIS A 160 20.44 -6.20 -23.78
C HIS A 160 20.95 -7.64 -23.77
N ARG A 161 22.23 -7.80 -24.14
CA ARG A 161 22.92 -9.11 -24.16
C ARG A 161 23.22 -9.64 -22.76
N THR A 162 23.48 -8.77 -21.78
CA THR A 162 23.94 -9.16 -20.44
C THR A 162 22.80 -9.13 -19.43
N GLN A 163 22.78 -10.08 -18.50
CA GLN A 163 21.72 -10.18 -17.48
C GLN A 163 21.70 -8.99 -16.51
N TYR A 164 22.88 -8.42 -16.19
CA TYR A 164 23.00 -7.30 -15.25
C TYR A 164 22.39 -6.01 -15.80
N THR A 165 22.61 -5.71 -17.08
CA THR A 165 22.03 -4.53 -17.74
C THR A 165 20.51 -4.66 -17.86
N ASN A 166 20.02 -5.86 -18.20
CA ASN A 166 18.58 -6.13 -18.21
C ASN A 166 17.95 -6.03 -16.81
N LEU A 167 18.67 -6.42 -15.75
CA LEU A 167 18.20 -6.26 -14.37
C LEU A 167 18.06 -4.78 -14.02
N ALA A 168 19.08 -3.96 -14.29
CA ALA A 168 19.03 -2.52 -14.06
C ALA A 168 17.84 -1.88 -14.80
N GLU A 169 17.64 -2.23 -16.08
CA GLU A 169 16.49 -1.77 -16.86
C GLU A 169 15.15 -2.20 -16.24
N CYS A 170 15.05 -3.41 -15.69
CA CYS A 170 13.85 -3.86 -14.97
C CYS A 170 13.58 -3.03 -13.71
N LEU A 171 14.62 -2.68 -12.95
CA LEU A 171 14.48 -1.84 -11.75
C LEU A 171 14.03 -0.43 -12.12
N ASP A 172 14.58 0.14 -13.18
CA ASP A 172 14.17 1.46 -13.67
C ASP A 172 12.71 1.46 -14.13
N LYS A 173 12.29 0.42 -14.86
CA LYS A 173 10.88 0.21 -15.22
C LYS A 173 9.99 0.07 -13.99
N LEU A 174 10.42 -0.68 -12.97
CA LEU A 174 9.68 -0.81 -11.71
C LEU A 174 9.51 0.54 -11.02
N LYS A 175 10.59 1.32 -10.91
CA LYS A 175 10.56 2.67 -10.36
C LYS A 175 9.60 3.57 -11.14
N ALA A 176 9.63 3.52 -12.48
CA ALA A 176 8.74 4.31 -13.33
C ALA A 176 7.25 3.95 -13.11
N VAL A 177 6.92 2.66 -13.02
CA VAL A 177 5.55 2.19 -12.75
C VAL A 177 5.06 2.66 -11.38
N ILE A 178 5.93 2.62 -10.35
CA ILE A 178 5.60 3.11 -9.01
C ILE A 178 5.36 4.63 -9.03
N LEU A 179 6.21 5.39 -9.72
CA LEU A 179 6.08 6.83 -9.85
C LEU A 179 4.80 7.23 -10.60
N ASP A 180 4.48 6.53 -11.69
CA ASP A 180 3.24 6.75 -12.44
C ASP A 180 2.01 6.49 -11.55
N ALA A 181 2.00 5.36 -10.83
CA ALA A 181 0.93 5.05 -9.89
C ALA A 181 0.78 6.08 -8.76
N ALA A 182 1.89 6.62 -8.25
CA ALA A 182 1.88 7.66 -7.21
C ALA A 182 1.38 9.02 -7.73
N ARG A 183 1.63 9.34 -9.00
CA ARG A 183 1.20 10.61 -9.61
C ARG A 183 -0.29 10.62 -10.00
N ARG A 184 -0.91 9.46 -10.20
CA ARG A 184 -2.31 9.34 -10.69
C ARG A 184 -3.37 10.02 -9.80
N ASP A 185 -3.22 9.94 -8.48
CA ASP A 185 -4.17 10.57 -7.54
C ASP A 185 -3.83 12.03 -7.20
N LEU A 186 -2.69 12.53 -7.67
CA LEU A 186 -2.32 13.91 -7.44
C LEU A 186 -3.12 14.81 -8.37
N VAL A 187 -4.17 15.40 -7.80
CA VAL A 187 -4.82 16.55 -8.42
C VAL A 187 -3.79 17.68 -8.48
N GLY A 188 -3.60 18.23 -9.69
CA GLY A 188 -2.75 19.39 -9.88
C GLY A 188 -3.25 20.56 -9.03
N ASP A 189 -2.34 21.35 -8.46
CA ASP A 189 -2.76 22.57 -7.79
C ASP A 189 -3.49 23.44 -8.80
N THR A 190 -4.71 23.86 -8.47
CA THR A 190 -5.43 24.87 -9.26
C THR A 190 -4.49 26.07 -9.42
N THR A 191 -4.20 26.46 -10.66
CA THR A 191 -3.29 27.57 -10.95
C THR A 191 -3.78 28.84 -10.27
N ALA A 192 -2.88 29.76 -9.91
CA ALA A 192 -3.29 31.03 -9.26
C ALA A 192 -4.37 31.78 -10.06
N GLU A 193 -4.29 31.71 -11.38
CA GLU A 193 -5.26 32.24 -12.33
C GLU A 193 -6.61 31.51 -12.28
N GLN A 194 -6.60 30.18 -12.21
CA GLN A 194 -7.83 29.42 -12.04
C GLN A 194 -8.49 29.73 -10.68
N LYS A 195 -7.70 29.88 -9.61
CA LYS A 195 -8.22 30.30 -8.30
C LYS A 195 -8.85 31.69 -8.34
N SER A 196 -8.20 32.66 -9.00
CA SER A 196 -8.75 34.02 -9.14
C SER A 196 -10.00 34.03 -10.01
N ARG A 197 -10.04 33.26 -11.10
CA ARG A 197 -11.22 33.08 -11.95
C ARG A 197 -12.40 32.50 -11.20
N VAL A 198 -12.19 31.43 -10.42
CA VAL A 198 -13.24 30.82 -9.59
C VAL A 198 -13.77 31.83 -8.57
N LYS A 199 -12.89 32.58 -7.87
CA LYS A 199 -13.29 33.65 -6.94
C LYS A 199 -14.12 34.73 -7.65
N GLY A 200 -13.73 35.14 -8.85
CA GLY A 200 -14.47 36.12 -9.64
C GLY A 200 -15.85 35.62 -10.08
N LEU A 201 -15.98 34.34 -10.44
CA LEU A 201 -17.27 33.73 -10.77
C LEU A 201 -18.19 33.67 -9.55
N VAL A 202 -17.68 33.25 -8.39
CA VAL A 202 -18.45 33.24 -7.13
C VAL A 202 -18.91 34.65 -6.75
N ALA A 203 -18.03 35.65 -6.85
CA ALA A 203 -18.38 37.05 -6.57
C ALA A 203 -19.47 37.57 -7.52
N LYS A 204 -19.38 37.25 -8.81
CA LYS A 204 -20.40 37.61 -9.81
C LYS A 204 -21.75 36.95 -9.49
N GLU A 205 -21.74 35.67 -9.12
CA GLU A 205 -22.97 34.95 -8.78
C GLU A 205 -23.62 35.53 -7.52
N ASN A 206 -22.82 35.79 -6.48
CA ASN A 206 -23.30 36.45 -5.26
C ASN A 206 -23.91 37.82 -5.56
N ALA A 207 -23.26 38.64 -6.38
CA ALA A 207 -23.77 39.95 -6.78
C ALA A 207 -25.09 39.86 -7.57
N LYS A 208 -25.23 38.86 -8.46
CA LYS A 208 -26.51 38.60 -9.15
C LYS A 208 -27.60 38.22 -8.15
N MET A 209 -27.30 37.29 -7.24
CA MET A 209 -28.24 36.85 -6.20
C MET A 209 -28.68 38.00 -5.30
N GLU A 210 -27.77 38.92 -4.94
CA GLU A 210 -28.12 40.14 -4.20
C GLU A 210 -29.07 41.05 -4.99
N ARG A 211 -28.84 41.27 -6.28
CA ARG A 211 -29.73 42.08 -7.13
C ARG A 211 -31.13 41.46 -7.21
N VAL A 212 -31.21 40.14 -7.41
CA VAL A 212 -32.49 39.41 -7.45
C VAL A 212 -33.21 39.53 -6.10
N LYS A 213 -32.49 39.38 -4.98
CA LYS A 213 -33.06 39.53 -3.63
C LYS A 213 -33.58 40.95 -3.39
N LYS A 214 -32.82 41.97 -3.77
CA LYS A 214 -33.24 43.39 -3.67
C LYS A 214 -34.51 43.63 -4.50
N HIS A 215 -34.50 43.24 -5.76
CA HIS A 215 -35.66 43.38 -6.63
C HIS A 215 -36.92 42.69 -6.07
N ARG A 216 -36.78 41.46 -5.55
CA ARG A 216 -37.88 40.74 -4.89
C ARG A 216 -38.38 41.46 -3.64
N LYS A 217 -37.48 42.04 -2.84
CA LYS A 217 -37.83 42.82 -1.65
C LYS A 217 -38.66 44.04 -2.04
N ASP A 218 -38.24 44.77 -3.07
CA ASP A 218 -38.93 45.99 -3.53
C ASP A 218 -40.33 45.66 -4.05
N VAL A 219 -40.46 44.62 -4.89
CA VAL A 219 -41.75 44.11 -5.37
C VAL A 219 -42.67 43.70 -4.21
N LYS A 220 -42.14 43.06 -3.16
CA LYS A 220 -42.93 42.65 -2.00
C LYS A 220 -43.34 43.84 -1.13
N GLY A 221 -42.46 44.83 -0.95
CA GLY A 221 -42.76 46.06 -0.23
C GLY A 221 -43.86 46.88 -0.90
N GLY A 222 -43.84 46.95 -2.24
CA GLY A 222 -44.84 47.67 -3.02
C GLY A 222 -46.24 47.06 -3.00
N ARG A 223 -46.41 45.79 -2.61
CA ARG A 223 -47.72 45.12 -2.58
C ARG A 223 -48.63 45.57 -1.43
N GLY A 224 -48.10 46.34 -0.46
CA GLY A 224 -48.85 46.80 0.71
C GLY A 224 -49.40 45.66 1.57
N LYS A 225 -49.90 45.98 2.77
CA LYS A 225 -50.66 45.02 3.58
C LYS A 225 -52.14 45.35 3.36
N VAL A 226 -52.88 44.43 2.76
CA VAL A 226 -54.34 44.58 2.64
C VAL A 226 -54.92 44.44 4.04
N SER A 227 -55.39 45.55 4.60
CA SER A 227 -56.17 45.58 5.83
C SER A 227 -57.64 45.43 5.48
N PHE A 228 -58.28 44.41 6.05
CA PHE A 228 -59.73 44.20 6.00
C PHE A 228 -60.44 45.09 7.02
#